data_AF-A0AAU6SAR2-F1
#
_entry.id   AF-A0AAU6SAR2-F1
#
_cell.length_a   1.000
_cell.length_b   1.000
_cell.length_c   1.000
_cell.angle_alpha   90.00
_cell.angle_beta   90.00
_cell.angle_gamma   90.00
#
_symmetry.space_group_name_H-M   'P 1'
#
loop_
_entity.id
_entity.type
_entity.pdbx_description
1 polymer ?
#
loop_
_entity_poly.entity_id
_entity_poly.type
_entity_poly.pdbx_seq_one_letter_code
_entity_poly.pdbx_strand_id
1 'polypeptide(L)' 'MTFTHDGLTAEDECYDVCTNAWGMFVDGSLKALIDTGAGAPYIFGGDEALTTEDHDELHRQVAAAAASKAV' A
#
# COMPACT_ATOMS: atom_id res chain seq x y z
N MET A 1 -9.65 10.55 -6.55
CA MET A 1 -8.55 10.52 -7.52
C MET A 1 -8.64 9.17 -8.22
N THR A 2 -8.57 9.11 -9.55
CA THR A 2 -8.46 7.83 -10.27
C THR A 2 -7.06 7.76 -10.85
N PHE A 3 -6.35 6.67 -10.54
CA PHE A 3 -5.00 6.42 -11.00
C PHE A 3 -4.98 5.12 -11.79
N THR A 4 -4.30 5.15 -12.94
CA THR A 4 -4.26 4.03 -13.88
C THR A 4 -2.80 3.81 -14.26
N HIS A 5 -2.35 2.57 -14.12
CA HIS A 5 -1.04 2.16 -14.64
C HIS A 5 -1.16 1.86 -16.13
N ASP A 6 -0.36 2.54 -16.95
CA ASP A 6 -0.20 2.22 -18.36
C ASP A 6 1.03 1.31 -18.53
N GLY A 7 0.82 0.10 -19.04
CA GLY A 7 1.89 -0.87 -19.30
C GLY A 7 2.31 -1.78 -18.12
N LEU A 8 1.80 -1.57 -16.91
CA LEU A 8 1.90 -2.54 -15.81
C LEU A 8 0.62 -3.37 -15.77
N THR A 9 0.73 -4.67 -16.02
CA THR A 9 -0.40 -5.59 -16.18
C THR A 9 -0.41 -6.65 -15.09
N ALA A 10 -1.56 -7.26 -14.82
CA ALA A 10 -1.68 -8.33 -13.82
C ALA A 10 -0.88 -9.60 -14.20
N GLU A 11 -0.35 -9.67 -15.41
CA GLU A 11 0.53 -10.77 -15.86
C GLU A 11 1.98 -10.58 -15.40
N ASP A 12 2.38 -9.35 -15.05
CA ASP A 12 3.72 -9.06 -14.54
C ASP A 12 3.87 -9.60 -13.12
N GLU A 13 4.96 -10.33 -12.83
CA GLU A 13 5.15 -10.93 -11.50
C GLU A 13 5.22 -9.89 -10.36
N CYS A 14 5.54 -8.64 -10.71
CA CYS A 14 5.65 -7.53 -9.77
C CYS A 14 4.37 -6.70 -9.66
N TYR A 15 3.29 -7.06 -10.35
CA TYR A 15 2.07 -6.27 -10.42
C TYR A 15 1.57 -5.83 -9.03
N ASP A 16 1.43 -6.79 -8.11
CA ASP A 16 0.87 -6.54 -6.77
C ASP A 16 1.74 -5.59 -5.94
N VAL A 17 3.07 -5.77 -5.96
CA VAL A 17 3.98 -4.91 -5.19
C VAL A 17 4.10 -3.53 -5.84
N CYS A 18 4.16 -3.46 -7.17
CA CYS A 18 4.26 -2.20 -7.90
C CYS A 18 2.95 -1.40 -7.75
N THR A 19 1.79 -2.04 -7.90
CA THR A 19 0.51 -1.35 -7.77
C THR A 19 0.29 -0.84 -6.35
N ASN A 20 0.69 -1.61 -5.34
CA ASN A 20 0.62 -1.19 -3.95
C ASN A 20 1.55 -0.01 -3.65
N ALA A 21 2.82 -0.10 -4.07
CA ALA A 21 3.79 0.95 -3.85
C ALA A 21 3.36 2.27 -4.52
N TRP A 22 2.94 2.23 -5.79
CA TRP A 22 2.43 3.42 -6.48
C TRP A 22 1.18 4.00 -5.80
N GLY A 23 0.28 3.15 -5.30
CA GLY A 23 -0.87 3.57 -4.49
C GLY A 23 -0.45 4.41 -3.27
N MET A 24 0.59 3.98 -2.54
CA MET A 24 1.11 4.74 -1.38
C MET A 24 1.62 6.13 -1.76
N PHE A 25 2.29 6.27 -2.91
CA PHE A 25 2.75 7.58 -3.39
C PHE A 25 1.59 8.49 -3.77
N VAL A 26 0.60 7.95 -4.48
CA VAL A 26 -0.52 8.75 -5.01
C VAL A 26 -1.51 9.12 -3.91
N ASP A 27 -1.97 8.14 -3.13
CA ASP A 27 -3.03 8.34 -2.14
C ASP A 27 -2.50 8.90 -0.82
N GLY A 28 -1.22 8.67 -0.50
CA GLY A 28 -0.56 9.22 0.68
C GLY A 28 0.20 10.50 0.38
N SER A 29 1.40 10.36 -0.20
CA SER A 29 2.37 11.46 -0.34
C SER A 29 1.87 12.61 -1.22
N LEU A 30 1.36 12.31 -2.41
CA LEU A 30 0.86 13.32 -3.35
C LEU A 30 -0.39 14.02 -2.81
N LYS A 31 -1.31 13.26 -2.21
CA LYS A 31 -2.47 13.84 -1.54
C LYS A 31 -2.05 14.81 -0.42
N ALA A 32 -1.13 14.41 0.45
CA ALA A 32 -0.61 15.28 1.51
C ALA A 32 0.06 16.54 0.95
N LEU A 33 0.82 16.41 -0.14
CA LEU A 33 1.43 17.54 -0.84
C LEU A 33 0.37 18.53 -1.35
N ILE A 34 -0.72 18.03 -1.93
CA ILE A 34 -1.82 18.88 -2.42
C ILE A 34 -2.53 19.59 -1.25
N ASP A 35 -2.82 18.86 -0.17
CA ASP A 35 -3.63 19.39 0.94
C ASP A 35 -2.83 20.34 1.85
N THR A 36 -1.54 20.08 2.06
CA THR A 36 -0.72 20.75 3.09
C THR A 36 0.51 21.49 2.54
N GLY A 37 0.86 21.27 1.27
CA GLY A 37 2.10 21.77 0.68
C GLY A 37 3.34 20.93 0.98
N ALA A 38 3.22 19.83 1.74
CA ALA A 38 4.32 18.90 2.03
C ALA A 38 3.90 17.45 1.83
N GLY A 39 4.69 16.69 1.06
CA GLY A 39 4.51 15.25 0.86
C GLY A 39 5.53 14.43 1.63
N ALA A 40 5.37 13.10 1.61
CA ALA A 40 6.23 12.17 2.33
C ALA A 40 6.58 10.91 1.49
N PRO A 41 7.21 11.08 0.31
CA PRO A 41 7.37 9.99 -0.67
C PRO A 41 8.23 8.82 -0.19
N TYR A 42 9.09 9.04 0.81
CA TYR A 42 9.99 7.99 1.35
C TYR A 42 9.72 7.66 2.81
N ILE A 43 8.67 8.25 3.39
CA ILE A 43 8.24 7.94 4.74
C ILE A 43 7.04 7.01 4.60
N PHE A 44 7.30 5.72 4.73
CA PHE A 44 6.24 4.73 4.86
C PHE A 44 5.72 4.79 6.31
N GLY A 45 4.85 5.76 6.58
CA GLY A 45 4.21 5.94 7.88
C GLY A 45 2.88 5.19 7.93
N GLY A 46 2.81 4.15 8.75
CA GLY A 46 1.66 3.99 9.62
C GLY A 46 1.92 4.89 10.83
N ASP A 47 0.91 5.58 11.34
CA ASP A 47 1.07 6.57 12.41
C ASP A 47 1.52 5.95 13.76
N GLU A 48 1.66 4.62 13.79
CA GLU A 48 2.19 3.84 14.89
C GLU A 48 3.48 3.14 14.44
N ALA A 49 4.55 3.24 15.24
CA ALA A 49 5.68 2.36 15.08
C ALA A 49 5.21 0.93 15.37
N LEU A 50 4.80 0.21 14.34
CA LEU A 50 4.42 -1.19 14.42
C LEU A 50 5.62 -1.95 15.02
N THR A 51 5.39 -2.62 16.14
CA THR A 51 6.39 -3.57 16.64
C THR A 51 6.43 -4.78 15.70
N THR A 52 7.50 -5.58 15.78
CA THR A 52 7.58 -6.85 15.02
C THR A 52 6.39 -7.77 15.33
N GLU A 53 5.91 -7.76 16.57
CA GLU A 53 4.76 -8.56 16.99
C GLU A 53 3.46 -8.10 16.33
N ASP A 54 3.24 -6.77 16.26
CA ASP A 54 2.07 -6.20 15.59
C ASP A 54 2.08 -6.48 14.08
N HIS A 55 3.27 -6.39 13.46
CA HIS A 55 3.44 -6.72 12.05
C HIS A 55 3.14 -8.20 11.77
N ASP A 56 3.64 -9.12 12.61
CA ASP A 56 3.39 -10.56 12.47
C ASP A 56 1.91 -10.92 12.68
N GLU A 57 1.25 -10.26 13.62
CA GLU A 57 -0.19 -10.42 13.83
C GLU A 57 -1.00 -9.93 12.64
N LEU A 58 -0.66 -8.77 12.08
CA LEU A 58 -1.31 -8.24 10.88
C LEU A 58 -1.15 -9.21 9.70
N HIS A 59 0.03 -9.80 9.50
CA HIS A 59 0.25 -10.82 8.46
C HIS A 59 -0.64 -12.05 8.65
N ARG A 60 -0.78 -12.54 9.88
CA ARG A 60 -1.69 -13.66 10.19
C ARG A 60 -3.14 -13.32 9.84
N GLN A 61 -3.59 -12.12 10.20
CA GLN A 61 -4.95 -11.67 9.93
C GLN A 61 -5.22 -11.51 8.43
N VAL A 62 -4.27 -10.93 7.69
CA VAL A 62 -4.35 -10.81 6.22
C VAL A 62 -4.40 -12.19 5.56
N ALA A 63 -3.57 -13.14 6.01
CA ALA A 63 -3.58 -14.51 5.49
C ALA A 63 -4.93 -15.21 5.76
N ALA A 64 -5.49 -15.07 6.97
CA ALA A 64 -6.80 -15.63 7.32
C ALA A 64 -7.95 -15.01 6.52
N ALA A 65 -7.90 -13.70 6.30
CA ALA A 65 -8.89 -12.98 5.50
C ALA A 65 -8.80 -13.37 4.01
N ALA A 66 -7.59 -13.53 3.47
CA ALA A 66 -7.38 -14.01 2.10
C ALA A 66 -7.92 -15.43 1.90
N ALA A 67 -7.72 -16.32 2.88
CA ALA A 67 -8.27 -17.68 2.85
C ALA A 67 -9.81 -17.72 2.88
N SER A 68 -10.43 -16.78 3.60
CA SER A 68 -11.90 -16.69 3.71
C SER A 68 -12.57 -16.14 2.45
N LYS A 69 -11.82 -15.48 1.57
CA LYS A 69 -12.32 -14.92 0.29
C LYS A 69 -12.28 -15.93 -0.86
N ALA A 70 -11.68 -17.10 -0.65
CA ALA A 70 -11.53 -18.16 -1.64
C ALA A 70 -12.67 -19.21 -1.64
N VAL A 71 -13.79 -18.92 -0.94
CA VAL A 71 -15.02 -19.75 -0.91
C VAL A 71 -16.17 -19.09 -1.67
#